data_AF-A0A412A035-F1
#
_entry.id   AF-A0A412A035-F1
#
_cell.length_a   1.000
_cell.length_b   1.000
_cell.length_c   1.000
_cell.angle_alpha   90.00
_cell.angle_beta   90.00
_cell.angle_gamma   90.00
#
_symmetry.space_group_name_H-M   'P 1'
#
loop_
_entity.id
_entity.type
_entity.pdbx_description
1 polymer ?
#
loop_
_entity_poly.entity_id
_entity_poly.type
_entity_poly.pdbx_seq_one_letter_code
_entity_poly.pdbx_strand_id
1 'polypeptide(L)'
;MEPVISPMYLYLIDLLSTIRDVSFIGLLLFGVICLLAMLTFFEEDDNSSSKNISSENDETELTEKDKILILKIFFFIFAVFLVLYIAIPTKDTMYKMLISSYITPDNINNIHEMVIKDINSIVKTITER
;
A
#
# COMPACT_ATOMS: atom_id res chain seq x y z
N MET A 1 -29.82 6.64 -14.56
CA MET A 1 -29.71 6.43 -13.11
C MET A 1 -28.25 6.57 -12.77
N GLU A 2 -27.93 7.57 -11.95
CA GLU A 2 -26.57 7.79 -11.48
C GLU A 2 -26.23 6.70 -10.45
N PRO A 3 -25.02 6.12 -10.52
CA PRO A 3 -24.64 5.07 -9.59
C PRO A 3 -24.54 5.65 -8.17
N VAL A 4 -25.09 4.92 -7.20
CA VAL A 4 -25.09 5.30 -5.76
C VAL A 4 -23.66 5.56 -5.26
N ILE A 5 -22.70 4.77 -5.77
CA ILE A 5 -21.27 4.96 -5.55
C ILE A 5 -20.65 5.40 -6.87
N SER A 6 -19.93 6.53 -6.86
CA SER A 6 -19.24 6.98 -8.08
C SER A 6 -18.14 5.98 -8.46
N PRO A 7 -18.09 5.54 -9.74
CA PRO A 7 -17.10 4.58 -10.22
C PRO A 7 -15.65 5.08 -10.09
N MET A 8 -15.46 6.41 -10.01
CA MET A 8 -14.14 6.99 -9.82
C MET A 8 -13.54 6.66 -8.44
N TYR A 9 -14.36 6.56 -7.39
CA TYR A 9 -13.87 6.16 -6.05
C TYR A 9 -13.42 4.71 -6.02
N LEU A 10 -14.14 3.83 -6.73
CA LEU A 10 -13.75 2.43 -6.86
C LEU A 10 -12.40 2.31 -7.57
N TYR A 11 -12.22 3.06 -8.66
CA TYR A 11 -10.94 3.12 -9.38
C TYR A 11 -9.79 3.65 -8.51
N LEU A 12 -10.03 4.71 -7.73
CA LEU A 12 -9.03 5.27 -6.81
C LEU A 12 -8.59 4.26 -5.74
N ILE A 13 -9.53 3.48 -5.19
CA ILE A 13 -9.24 2.43 -4.20
C ILE A 13 -8.37 1.33 -4.83
N ASP A 14 -8.72 0.89 -6.03
CA ASP A 14 -7.94 -0.11 -6.77
C ASP A 14 -6.54 0.40 -7.15
N LEU A 15 -6.41 1.68 -7.46
CA LEU A 15 -5.11 2.30 -7.74
C LEU A 15 -4.24 2.40 -6.47
N LEU A 16 -4.80 2.91 -5.36
CA LEU A 16 -4.07 3.07 -4.09
C LEU A 16 -3.54 1.76 -3.54
N SER A 17 -4.36 0.72 -3.65
CA SER A 17 -3.98 -0.62 -3.21
C SER A 17 -2.90 -1.25 -4.10
N THR A 18 -2.97 -1.05 -5.42
CA THR A 18 -1.88 -1.47 -6.31
C THR A 18 -0.57 -0.76 -5.95
N ILE A 19 -0.63 0.54 -5.64
CA ILE A 19 0.53 1.31 -5.14
C ILE A 19 1.06 0.73 -3.82
N ARG A 20 0.17 0.36 -2.90
CA ARG A 20 0.56 -0.27 -1.64
C ARG A 20 1.24 -1.62 -1.84
N ASP A 21 0.74 -2.45 -2.75
CA ASP A 21 1.33 -3.75 -3.08
C ASP A 21 2.71 -3.58 -3.74
N VAL A 22 2.85 -2.57 -4.61
CA VAL A 22 4.16 -2.18 -5.21
C VAL A 22 5.14 -1.66 -4.16
N SER A 23 4.67 -0.86 -3.18
CA SER A 23 5.50 -0.46 -2.04
C SER A 23 5.97 -1.68 -1.24
N PHE A 24 5.09 -2.64 -1.00
CA PHE A 24 5.42 -3.84 -0.23
C PHE A 24 6.49 -4.70 -0.92
N ILE A 25 6.35 -4.95 -2.22
CA ILE A 25 7.36 -5.72 -2.97
C ILE A 25 8.71 -4.99 -3.01
N GLY A 26 8.69 -3.65 -3.11
CA GLY A 26 9.90 -2.83 -3.04
C GLY A 26 10.61 -2.93 -1.69
N LEU A 27 9.86 -2.88 -0.59
CA LEU A 27 10.40 -3.07 0.76
C LEU A 27 10.97 -4.49 0.96
N LEU A 28 10.33 -5.51 0.39
CA LEU A 28 10.79 -6.90 0.46
C LEU A 28 12.12 -7.08 -0.28
N LEU A 29 12.22 -6.57 -1.52
CA LEU A 29 13.46 -6.58 -2.30
C LEU A 29 14.59 -5.86 -1.56
N PHE A 30 14.28 -4.71 -0.94
CA PHE A 30 15.26 -4.00 -0.11
C PHE A 30 15.74 -4.83 1.07
N GLY A 31 14.83 -5.53 1.75
CA GLY A 31 15.18 -6.43 2.85
C GLY A 31 16.12 -7.55 2.42
N VAL A 32 15.91 -8.14 1.23
CA VAL A 32 16.78 -9.19 0.68
C VAL A 32 18.18 -8.64 0.38
N ILE A 33 18.29 -7.48 -0.25
CA ILE A 33 19.58 -6.83 -0.54
C ILE A 33 20.34 -6.54 0.76
N CYS A 34 19.64 -6.05 1.79
CA CYS A 34 20.23 -5.77 3.09
C CYS A 34 20.75 -7.04 3.79
N LEU A 35 20.02 -8.15 3.67
CA LEU A 35 20.44 -9.46 4.18
C LEU A 35 21.70 -9.99 3.48
N LEU A 36 21.77 -9.87 2.15
CA LEU A 36 22.94 -10.28 1.38
C LEU A 36 24.17 -9.44 1.75
N ALA A 37 24.02 -8.12 1.91
CA ALA A 37 25.11 -7.25 2.35
C ALA A 37 25.63 -7.58 3.76
N MET A 38 24.74 -8.00 4.67
CA MET A 38 25.13 -8.49 5.99
C MET A 38 25.90 -9.80 5.92
N LEU A 39 25.48 -10.75 5.08
CA LEU A 39 26.19 -12.03 4.92
C LEU A 39 27.62 -11.83 4.42
N THR A 40 27.81 -10.98 3.40
CA THR A 40 29.16 -10.69 2.88
C THR A 40 30.05 -9.99 3.91
N PHE A 41 29.48 -9.13 4.75
CA PHE A 41 30.25 -8.44 5.80
C PHE A 41 30.73 -9.39 6.91
N PHE A 42 29.92 -10.39 7.26
CA PHE A 42 30.30 -11.41 8.25
C PHE A 42 31.39 -12.36 7.73
N GLU A 43 31.37 -12.70 6.44
CA GLU A 43 32.36 -13.60 5.82
C GLU A 43 33.77 -12.99 5.71
N GLU A 44 33.84 -11.66 5.69
CA GLU A 44 35.08 -10.90 5.56
C GLU A 44 35.85 -10.79 6.90
N ASP A 45 35.16 -10.84 8.03
CA ASP A 45 35.77 -10.75 9.37
C ASP A 45 36.57 -12.03 9.73
N ASP A 46 36.11 -13.21 9.28
CA ASP A 46 36.78 -14.50 9.50
C ASP A 46 38.02 -14.72 8.60
N ASN A 47 38.15 -14.00 7.48
CA ASN A 47 39.24 -14.16 6.49
C ASN A 47 40.27 -13.01 6.50
N SER A 48 40.30 -12.20 7.54
CA SER A 48 41.13 -10.98 7.68
C SER A 48 42.66 -11.21 7.76
N SER A 49 43.17 -12.42 7.53
CA SER A 49 44.62 -12.70 7.56
C SER A 49 45.30 -12.96 6.20
N SER A 50 44.60 -13.07 5.07
CA SER A 50 45.31 -13.34 3.80
C SER A 50 44.54 -13.04 2.52
N LYS A 51 44.28 -11.78 2.19
CA LYS A 51 44.33 -11.34 0.78
C LYS A 51 44.38 -9.82 0.60
N ASN A 52 45.55 -9.25 0.89
CA ASN A 52 45.99 -8.14 0.04
C ASN A 52 46.37 -8.72 -1.34
N ILE A 53 46.12 -7.94 -2.38
CA ILE A 53 46.61 -8.09 -3.77
C ILE A 53 45.65 -8.83 -4.73
N SER A 54 44.76 -8.00 -5.27
CA SER A 54 44.60 -7.74 -6.71
C SER A 54 44.15 -8.89 -7.62
N SER A 55 42.93 -8.74 -8.15
CA SER A 55 42.70 -8.84 -9.59
C SER A 55 41.41 -8.10 -9.96
N GLU A 56 41.59 -6.98 -10.68
CA GLU A 56 40.72 -6.56 -11.79
C GLU A 56 39.35 -5.98 -11.38
N ASN A 57 39.28 -4.86 -10.66
CA ASN A 57 39.42 -3.49 -11.19
C ASN A 57 38.79 -3.23 -12.58
N ASP A 58 37.53 -3.61 -12.75
CA ASP A 58 36.55 -2.85 -13.56
C ASP A 58 35.51 -2.14 -12.66
N GLU A 59 35.89 -1.95 -11.40
CA GLU A 59 35.12 -1.21 -10.41
C GLU A 59 35.44 0.27 -10.53
N THR A 60 34.42 1.02 -10.92
CA THR A 60 34.30 2.44 -10.59
C THR A 60 34.69 2.62 -9.12
N GLU A 61 35.92 3.06 -8.85
CA GLU A 61 36.38 3.49 -7.53
C GLU A 61 35.53 4.69 -7.11
N LEU A 62 34.33 4.40 -6.62
CA LEU A 62 33.50 5.35 -5.91
C LEU A 62 34.26 5.62 -4.62
N THR A 63 34.78 6.84 -4.50
CA THR A 63 35.41 7.36 -3.28
C THR A 63 34.54 6.98 -2.09
N GLU A 64 35.11 6.68 -0.91
CA GLU A 64 34.30 6.34 0.29
C GLU A 64 33.16 7.33 0.57
N LYS A 65 33.36 8.60 0.18
CA LYS A 65 32.37 9.68 0.21
C LYS A 65 31.13 9.43 -0.67
N ASP A 66 31.33 8.87 -1.86
CA ASP A 66 30.27 8.56 -2.82
C ASP A 66 29.41 7.39 -2.32
N LYS A 67 30.04 6.38 -1.69
CA LYS A 67 29.33 5.24 -1.07
C LYS A 67 28.40 5.69 0.06
N ILE A 68 28.85 6.63 0.90
CA ILE A 68 28.03 7.22 1.98
C ILE A 68 26.86 8.03 1.41
N LEU A 69 27.08 8.79 0.34
CA LEU A 69 26.02 9.56 -0.33
C LEU A 69 24.95 8.64 -0.92
N ILE A 70 25.37 7.57 -1.60
CA ILE A 70 24.45 6.59 -2.19
C ILE A 70 23.61 5.92 -1.09
N LEU A 71 24.24 5.48 0.00
CA LEU A 71 23.53 4.83 1.11
C LEU A 71 22.50 5.77 1.76
N LYS A 72 22.84 7.06 1.91
CA LYS A 72 21.92 8.07 2.45
C LYS A 72 20.71 8.30 1.55
N ILE A 73 20.91 8.38 0.23
CA ILE A 73 19.82 8.50 -0.75
C ILE A 73 18.94 7.25 -0.73
N PHE A 74 19.56 6.08 -0.68
CA PHE A 74 18.86 4.80 -0.65
C PHE A 74 18.00 4.65 0.61
N PHE A 75 18.54 5.03 1.78
CA PHE A 75 17.80 5.06 3.04
C PHE A 75 16.62 6.04 3.00
N PHE A 76 16.82 7.21 2.38
CA PHE A 76 15.74 8.18 2.21
C PHE A 76 14.61 7.62 1.33
N ILE A 77 14.96 6.99 0.19
CA ILE A 77 14.00 6.29 -0.68
C ILE A 77 13.23 5.24 0.13
N PHE A 78 13.94 4.40 0.90
CA PHE A 78 13.33 3.36 1.71
C PHE A 78 12.34 3.92 2.74
N ALA A 79 12.72 4.99 3.44
CA ALA A 79 11.86 5.65 4.41
C ALA A 79 10.57 6.17 3.75
N VAL A 80 10.65 6.73 2.54
CA VAL A 80 9.48 7.19 1.79
C VAL A 80 8.55 6.02 1.45
N PHE A 81 9.07 4.90 0.94
CA PHE A 81 8.27 3.72 0.65
C PHE A 81 7.61 3.12 1.89
N LEU A 82 8.32 3.11 3.03
CA LEU A 82 7.82 2.63 4.31
C LEU A 82 6.63 3.50 4.79
N VAL A 83 6.80 4.82 4.76
CA VAL A 83 5.74 5.77 5.14
C VAL A 83 4.53 5.60 4.23
N LEU A 84 4.74 5.48 2.92
CA LEU A 84 3.66 5.27 1.96
C LEU A 84 2.90 3.97 2.22
N TYR A 85 3.60 2.89 2.56
CA TYR A 85 2.98 1.61 2.89
C TYR A 85 2.12 1.65 4.16
N ILE A 86 2.58 2.39 5.17
CA ILE A 86 1.87 2.55 6.45
C ILE A 86 0.68 3.52 6.33
N ALA A 87 0.83 4.58 5.54
CA ALA A 87 -0.21 5.59 5.37
C ALA A 87 -1.40 5.08 4.55
N ILE A 88 -1.17 4.17 3.59
CA ILE A 88 -2.22 3.64 2.73
C ILE A 88 -2.86 2.41 3.40
N PRO A 89 -4.16 2.45 3.75
CA PRO A 89 -4.86 1.31 4.31
C PRO A 89 -5.13 0.21 3.27
N THR A 90 -5.59 -0.97 3.72
CA THR A 90 -5.91 -2.09 2.80
C THR A 90 -7.14 -1.79 1.93
N LYS A 91 -7.29 -2.49 0.79
CA LYS A 91 -8.53 -2.45 -0.03
C LYS A 91 -9.78 -2.63 0.82
N ASP A 92 -9.77 -3.65 1.67
CA ASP A 92 -10.91 -4.00 2.53
C ASP A 92 -11.26 -2.87 3.49
N THR A 93 -10.24 -2.24 4.08
CA THR A 93 -10.43 -1.08 4.96
C THR A 93 -11.02 0.10 4.19
N MET A 94 -10.51 0.39 2.99
CA MET A 94 -11.02 1.48 2.14
C MET A 94 -12.46 1.23 1.72
N TYR A 95 -12.82 0.01 1.31
CA TYR A 95 -14.21 -0.34 0.99
C TYR A 95 -15.14 -0.23 2.20
N LYS A 96 -14.69 -0.68 3.38
CA LYS A 96 -15.46 -0.52 4.63
C LYS A 96 -15.69 0.95 4.98
N MET A 97 -14.67 1.80 4.83
CA MET A 97 -14.81 3.25 5.04
C MET A 97 -15.77 3.87 4.03
N LEU A 98 -15.68 3.50 2.76
CA LEU A 98 -16.57 3.99 1.72
C LEU A 98 -18.02 3.61 2.04
N ILE A 99 -18.28 2.32 2.27
CA ILE A 99 -19.63 1.81 2.58
C ILE A 99 -20.16 2.45 3.87
N SER A 100 -19.34 2.61 4.90
CA SER A 100 -19.73 3.28 6.15
C SER A 100 -20.16 4.74 5.94
N SER A 101 -19.62 5.43 4.92
CA SER A 101 -20.02 6.81 4.63
C SER A 101 -21.39 6.89 3.95
N TYR A 102 -21.81 5.84 3.24
CA TYR A 102 -23.12 5.74 2.62
C TYR A 102 -24.19 5.20 3.58
N ILE A 103 -23.80 4.28 4.46
CA ILE A 103 -24.67 3.65 5.46
C ILE A 103 -24.58 4.47 6.76
N THR A 104 -25.13 5.68 6.72
CA THR A 104 -25.28 6.58 7.88
C THR A 104 -26.67 6.35 8.51
N PRO A 105 -26.87 6.53 9.84
CA PRO A 105 -28.19 6.34 10.48
C PRO A 105 -29.32 7.12 9.79
N ASP A 106 -29.04 8.34 9.32
CA ASP A 106 -30.01 9.17 8.60
C ASP A 106 -30.41 8.56 7.25
N ASN A 107 -29.47 7.94 6.53
CA ASN A 107 -29.76 7.24 5.27
C ASN A 107 -30.53 5.94 5.51
N ILE A 108 -30.21 5.20 6.57
CA ILE A 108 -30.97 3.99 6.95
C ILE A 108 -32.41 4.36 7.32
N ASN A 109 -32.62 5.42 8.10
CA ASN A 109 -33.97 5.87 8.47
C ASN A 109 -34.79 6.28 7.26
N ASN A 110 -34.20 7.02 6.32
CA ASN A 110 -34.85 7.38 5.05
C ASN A 110 -35.21 6.15 4.20
N ILE A 111 -34.32 5.16 4.11
CA ILE A 111 -34.60 3.89 3.41
C ILE A 111 -35.74 3.14 4.09
N HIS A 112 -35.75 3.09 5.43
CA HIS A 112 -36.80 2.42 6.20
C HIS A 112 -38.17 3.08 5.97
N GLU A 113 -38.25 4.41 6.00
CA GLU A 113 -39.50 5.13 5.69
C GLU A 113 -39.97 4.90 4.25
N MET A 114 -39.05 4.89 3.28
CA MET A 114 -39.37 4.61 1.88
C MET A 114 -39.92 3.19 1.70
N VAL A 115 -39.28 2.19 2.31
CA VAL A 115 -39.74 0.79 2.27
C VAL A 115 -41.12 0.62 2.91
N ILE A 116 -41.38 1.25 4.07
CA ILE A 116 -42.70 1.22 4.70
C ILE A 116 -43.76 1.86 3.79
N LYS A 117 -43.43 2.99 3.16
CA LYS A 117 -44.34 3.68 2.24
C LYS A 117 -44.68 2.81 1.03
N ASP A 118 -43.69 2.16 0.43
CA ASP A 118 -43.90 1.26 -0.71
C ASP A 118 -44.74 0.04 -0.32
N ILE A 119 -44.45 -0.58 0.82
CA ILE A 119 -45.25 -1.70 1.36
C ILE A 119 -46.70 -1.26 1.60
N ASN A 120 -46.92 -0.12 2.26
CA ASN A 120 -48.26 0.40 2.50
C ASN A 120 -49.00 0.71 1.20
N SER A 121 -48.31 1.21 0.17
CA SER A 121 -48.91 1.45 -1.13
C SER A 121 -49.33 0.16 -1.82
N ILE A 122 -48.53 -0.91 -1.72
CA ILE A 122 -48.86 -2.23 -2.25
C ILE A 122 -50.07 -2.82 -1.52
N VAL A 123 -50.05 -2.80 -0.18
CA VAL A 123 -51.15 -3.32 0.65
C VAL A 123 -52.46 -2.58 0.35
N LYS A 124 -52.41 -1.25 0.26
CA LYS A 124 -53.58 -0.44 -0.10
C LYS A 124 -54.13 -0.81 -1.48
N THR A 125 -53.26 -0.98 -2.46
CA THR A 125 -53.64 -1.39 -3.82
C THR A 125 -54.28 -2.78 -3.87
N ILE A 126 -53.86 -3.70 -3.00
CA ILE A 126 -54.46 -5.06 -2.92
C ILE A 126 -55.78 -5.02 -2.16
N THR A 127 -55.91 -4.18 -1.13
CA THR A 127 -57.09 -4.12 -0.25
C THR A 127 -58.24 -3.32 -0.87
N GLU A 128 -57.94 -2.31 -1.68
CA GLU A 128 -58.95 -1.48 -2.39
C GLU A 128 -59.39 -2.08 -3.74
N ARG A 129 -58.93 -3.29 -4.07
CA ARG A 129 -59.30 -4.03 -5.28
C ARG A 129 -60.29 -5.15 -4.97
#